data_AF-A0A965Y0E2-F1
#
_entry.id   AF-A0A965Y0E2-F1
#
_cell.length_a   1.000
_cell.length_b   1.000
_cell.length_c   1.000
_cell.angle_alpha   90.00
_cell.angle_beta   90.00
_cell.angle_gamma   90.00
#
_symmetry.space_group_name_H-M   'P 1'
#
loop_
_entity.id
_entity.type
_entity.pdbx_description
1 polymer ?
#
loop_
_entity_poly.entity_id
_entity_poly.type
_entity_poly.pdbx_seq_one_letter_code
_entity_poly.pdbx_strand_id
1 'polypeptide(L)'
;MKKTAKTRILVLLLAVAMIFAVTSCSKDDTTTTTTTAPGQSTEPDGTTGDTTTTGGASGEVLPDVPADRYDATVTPRTGNNATTPLVVSTGTLDGKFSPFFNTSAYDVDVTGMTQIGLLYYDKTGAPQAGVEYPSFAYEYTQEVAADNSTSTYTFVLKNGITFSDGEPVSAKDVLFSIYVYSDPMYDGASTYYTMNIQGMSEYKLQTSAETLEMVDAILAAGVSGEAGAPEIPEAAGVSAEDSEKFWGYMDEAGVIFAQEIIDYVNNNYAGYIADMFAPYTPEEVAASDTLKAAFGMVMWGFGEVAEDGSFTDALGNSYDLAADTVDASVYWENIIGSYGYNLSDADGINYEKA
;
A
#
# COMPACT_ATOMS: atom_id res chain seq x y z
N MET A 1 13.47 -2.21 20.93
CA MET A 1 13.98 -2.78 19.67
C MET A 1 13.25 -4.09 19.40
N LYS A 2 12.05 -4.00 18.80
CA LYS A 2 11.29 -5.16 18.31
C LYS A 2 11.88 -5.57 16.96
N LYS A 3 11.97 -6.88 16.73
CA LYS A 3 12.61 -7.50 15.56
C LYS A 3 12.07 -6.90 14.26
N THR A 4 13.02 -6.59 13.39
CA THR A 4 12.93 -6.18 11.99
C THR A 4 11.81 -6.86 11.21
N ALA A 5 11.12 -6.06 10.39
CA ALA A 5 10.12 -6.44 9.39
C ALA A 5 10.49 -7.74 8.66
N LYS A 6 9.65 -8.77 8.78
CA LYS A 6 9.68 -9.95 7.92
C LYS A 6 8.91 -9.62 6.65
N THR A 7 9.62 -9.15 5.63
CA THR A 7 9.04 -8.74 4.36
C THR A 7 8.79 -9.96 3.45
N ARG A 8 7.49 -10.20 3.14
CA ARG A 8 6.83 -11.15 2.19
C ARG A 8 6.55 -12.59 2.68
N ILE A 9 5.30 -12.86 3.08
CA ILE A 9 4.71 -14.20 3.34
C ILE A 9 3.63 -14.49 2.29
N LEU A 10 4.03 -14.59 1.01
CA LEU A 10 3.17 -14.70 -0.18
C LEU A 10 1.92 -13.78 -0.26
N VAL A 11 2.00 -12.48 -0.54
CA VAL A 11 2.56 -11.40 0.31
C VAL A 11 1.50 -10.99 1.35
N LEU A 12 1.55 -11.69 2.48
CA LEU A 12 0.59 -11.75 3.60
C LEU A 12 -0.71 -12.51 3.23
N LEU A 13 -0.50 -13.68 2.60
CA LEU A 13 -1.46 -14.57 1.89
C LEU A 13 -2.46 -13.78 1.04
N LEU A 14 -1.83 -12.87 0.30
CA LEU A 14 -2.31 -11.78 -0.57
C LEU A 14 -3.18 -10.69 0.10
N ALA A 15 -2.68 -10.19 1.23
CA ALA A 15 -3.23 -9.13 2.09
C ALA A 15 -4.44 -9.55 2.95
N VAL A 16 -4.32 -10.69 3.64
CA VAL A 16 -5.40 -11.42 4.33
C VAL A 16 -6.39 -11.96 3.30
N ALA A 17 -5.88 -12.43 2.16
CA ALA A 17 -6.69 -12.79 1.00
C ALA A 17 -7.73 -11.68 0.68
N MET A 18 -7.18 -10.45 0.63
CA MET A 18 -7.79 -9.11 0.57
C MET A 18 -8.98 -8.85 1.52
N ILE A 19 -8.93 -9.44 2.71
CA ILE A 19 -9.97 -9.41 3.76
C ILE A 19 -11.21 -10.24 3.34
N PHE A 20 -11.03 -11.49 2.90
CA PHE A 20 -12.09 -12.36 2.34
C PHE A 20 -13.28 -12.63 3.28
N ALA A 21 -14.47 -12.09 3.00
CA ALA A 21 -14.83 -11.21 1.90
C ALA A 21 -16.03 -10.36 2.34
N VAL A 22 -15.76 -9.17 2.91
CA VAL A 22 -16.74 -8.16 3.39
C VAL A 22 -17.89 -8.68 4.30
N THR A 23 -17.78 -9.87 4.92
CA THR A 23 -18.80 -10.63 5.70
C THR A 23 -19.93 -11.30 4.87
N SER A 24 -19.74 -12.56 4.42
CA SER A 24 -20.76 -13.54 3.95
C SER A 24 -21.96 -13.01 3.12
N CYS A 25 -21.90 -13.05 1.79
CA CYS A 25 -23.11 -12.97 0.95
C CYS A 25 -24.02 -14.20 1.18
N SER A 26 -25.17 -13.97 1.82
CA SER A 26 -26.31 -14.89 1.84
C SER A 26 -26.77 -15.22 0.41
N LYS A 27 -26.98 -16.51 0.14
CA LYS A 27 -27.75 -17.00 -1.01
C LYS A 27 -29.16 -16.40 -0.99
N ASP A 28 -29.56 -15.76 -2.09
CA ASP A 28 -30.65 -16.28 -2.93
C ASP A 28 -30.63 -15.59 -4.31
N ASP A 29 -30.90 -16.39 -5.34
CA ASP A 29 -30.93 -16.04 -6.75
C ASP A 29 -31.78 -14.79 -7.06
N THR A 30 -31.31 -13.91 -7.94
CA THR A 30 -31.93 -13.57 -9.24
C THR A 30 -31.22 -12.38 -9.89
N THR A 31 -30.85 -12.56 -11.16
CA THR A 31 -30.29 -11.60 -12.13
C THR A 31 -31.02 -10.25 -12.14
N THR A 32 -30.30 -9.11 -12.08
CA THR A 32 -30.52 -7.90 -12.90
C THR A 32 -29.33 -6.94 -12.77
N THR A 33 -28.71 -6.64 -13.92
CA THR A 33 -27.64 -5.65 -14.12
C THR A 33 -28.09 -4.24 -13.74
N THR A 34 -27.44 -3.59 -12.76
CA THR A 34 -27.46 -2.12 -12.65
C THR A 34 -26.14 -1.60 -12.07
N THR A 35 -25.44 -0.81 -12.86
CA THR A 35 -24.25 -0.02 -12.49
C THR A 35 -24.56 0.90 -11.32
N THR A 36 -23.79 0.81 -10.22
CA THR A 36 -23.88 1.77 -9.10
C THR A 36 -22.49 2.27 -8.70
N ALA A 37 -22.39 3.59 -8.52
CA ALA A 37 -21.23 4.37 -8.13
C ALA A 37 -20.74 4.06 -6.68
N PRO A 38 -19.50 4.45 -6.30
CA PRO A 38 -18.95 4.14 -4.99
C PRO A 38 -19.75 4.81 -3.87
N GLY A 39 -20.20 3.97 -2.92
CA GLY A 39 -20.99 4.38 -1.76
C GLY A 39 -20.15 5.02 -0.66
N GLN A 40 -20.83 5.90 0.09
CA GLN A 40 -20.37 6.61 1.27
C GLN A 40 -19.75 5.66 2.32
N SER A 41 -18.56 6.04 2.80
CA SER A 41 -18.02 5.56 4.07
C SER A 41 -18.91 6.02 5.21
N THR A 42 -19.34 5.06 6.02
CA THR A 42 -20.02 5.31 7.30
C THR A 42 -19.10 6.03 8.28
N GLU A 43 -19.66 7.04 8.91
CA GLU A 43 -19.12 7.88 9.97
C GLU A 43 -18.75 7.03 11.21
N PRO A 44 -17.61 7.27 11.89
CA PRO A 44 -17.36 6.64 13.18
C PRO A 44 -18.26 7.28 14.23
N ASP A 45 -18.97 6.44 14.97
CA ASP A 45 -19.77 6.77 16.15
C ASP A 45 -18.86 7.39 17.23
N GLY A 46 -18.79 8.72 17.21
CA GLY A 46 -18.19 9.52 18.25
C GLY A 46 -19.09 9.49 19.49
N THR A 47 -18.73 8.63 20.44
CA THR A 47 -19.26 8.68 21.80
C THR A 47 -19.25 10.12 22.29
N THR A 48 -20.45 10.63 22.55
CA THR A 48 -20.70 12.00 23.01
C THR A 48 -20.20 12.12 24.44
N GLY A 49 -18.92 12.43 24.59
CA GLY A 49 -18.37 12.98 25.82
C GLY A 49 -18.91 14.40 25.96
N ASP A 50 -20.02 14.53 26.68
CA ASP A 50 -20.57 15.80 27.18
C ASP A 50 -19.47 16.55 27.95
N THR A 51 -18.74 17.41 27.24
CA THR A 51 -17.97 18.47 27.86
C THR A 51 -18.83 19.71 27.79
N THR A 52 -19.45 19.99 28.92
CA THR A 52 -20.19 21.20 29.24
C THR A 52 -19.56 22.42 28.58
N THR A 53 -20.17 22.89 27.49
CA THR A 53 -19.90 24.18 26.89
C THR A 53 -20.29 25.24 27.93
N THR A 54 -19.29 25.74 28.66
CA THR A 54 -19.47 26.94 29.45
C THR A 54 -19.63 28.07 28.44
N GLY A 55 -20.84 28.61 28.34
CA GLY A 55 -21.19 29.66 27.38
C GLY A 55 -20.24 30.85 27.45
N GLY A 56 -19.44 31.00 26.39
CA GLY A 56 -18.71 32.20 26.02
C GLY A 56 -19.30 32.75 24.72
N ALA A 57 -19.48 34.07 24.67
CA ALA A 57 -20.24 34.81 23.66
C ALA A 57 -19.94 34.42 22.19
N SER A 58 -20.98 34.43 21.34
CA SER A 58 -20.86 34.36 19.88
C SER A 58 -20.24 35.66 19.34
N GLY A 59 -18.94 35.82 19.53
CA GLY A 59 -18.14 36.79 18.80
C GLY A 59 -17.87 36.27 17.39
N GLU A 60 -17.95 37.15 16.39
CA GLU A 60 -17.42 36.88 15.07
C GLU A 60 -15.93 36.55 15.19
N VAL A 61 -15.52 35.36 14.73
CA VAL A 61 -14.10 34.98 14.71
C VAL A 61 -13.44 35.72 13.56
N LEU A 62 -12.60 36.70 13.89
CA LEU A 62 -11.89 37.51 12.90
C LEU A 62 -10.74 36.71 12.26
N PRO A 63 -10.42 36.96 10.98
CA PRO A 63 -9.26 36.36 10.33
C PRO A 63 -7.95 36.70 11.06
N ASP A 64 -7.04 35.73 11.14
CA ASP A 64 -5.69 35.96 11.65
C ASP A 64 -4.86 36.67 10.59
N VAL A 65 -4.59 37.96 10.82
CA VAL A 65 -3.90 38.84 9.87
C VAL A 65 -2.66 39.44 10.52
N PRO A 66 -1.46 39.27 9.92
CA PRO A 66 -0.24 39.97 10.35
C PRO A 66 -0.46 41.48 10.42
N ALA A 67 0.11 42.12 11.44
CA ALA A 67 -0.05 43.57 11.64
C ALA A 67 0.52 44.39 10.46
N ASP A 68 1.51 43.84 9.76
CA ASP A 68 2.17 44.44 8.60
C ASP A 68 1.67 43.86 7.26
N ARG A 69 0.57 43.09 7.26
CA ARG A 69 0.01 42.53 6.03
C ARG A 69 -0.23 43.65 5.02
N TYR A 70 0.38 43.50 3.85
CA TYR A 70 0.11 44.36 2.73
C TYR A 70 -1.36 44.25 2.30
N ASP A 71 -2.12 45.31 2.51
CA ASP A 71 -3.49 45.43 2.04
C ASP A 71 -3.52 46.04 0.63
N ALA A 72 -3.69 45.17 -0.37
CA ALA A 72 -3.78 45.57 -1.78
C ALA A 72 -5.03 46.42 -2.09
N THR A 73 -6.03 46.45 -1.20
CA THR A 73 -7.21 47.31 -1.34
C THR A 73 -6.93 48.75 -0.90
N VAL A 74 -5.99 48.93 0.04
CA VAL A 74 -5.59 50.24 0.57
C VAL A 74 -4.38 50.80 -0.19
N THR A 75 -3.39 49.96 -0.46
CA THR A 75 -2.20 50.33 -1.24
C THR A 75 -2.16 49.47 -2.50
N PRO A 76 -2.50 50.00 -3.68
CA PRO A 76 -2.48 49.23 -4.92
C PRO A 76 -1.06 48.80 -5.27
N ARG A 77 -0.89 47.57 -5.77
CA ARG A 77 0.40 47.12 -6.32
C ARG A 77 0.72 47.92 -7.58
N THR A 78 2.00 48.28 -7.77
CA THR A 78 2.49 48.72 -9.08
C THR A 78 2.59 47.51 -10.01
N GLY A 79 1.50 47.22 -10.73
CA GLY A 79 1.41 46.12 -11.69
C GLY A 79 0.04 45.45 -11.66
N ASN A 80 -0.40 44.90 -12.80
CA ASN A 80 -1.64 44.13 -12.88
C ASN A 80 -1.30 42.65 -13.05
N ASN A 81 -1.35 41.88 -11.95
CA ASN A 81 -1.05 40.44 -11.97
C ASN A 81 -2.03 39.65 -12.85
N ALA A 82 -3.21 40.17 -13.16
CA ALA A 82 -4.16 39.53 -14.07
C ALA A 82 -3.77 39.71 -15.56
N THR A 83 -2.93 40.70 -15.89
CA THR A 83 -2.57 41.01 -17.29
C THR A 83 -1.07 41.08 -17.55
N THR A 84 -0.24 40.95 -16.51
CA THR A 84 1.23 41.02 -16.61
C THR A 84 1.79 39.64 -16.30
N PRO A 85 2.18 38.85 -17.31
CA PRO A 85 2.71 37.52 -17.09
C PRO A 85 4.12 37.60 -16.47
N LEU A 86 4.39 36.75 -15.48
CA LEU A 86 5.74 36.44 -15.05
C LEU A 86 6.31 35.38 -16.01
N VAL A 87 7.43 35.68 -16.66
CA VAL A 87 8.14 34.75 -17.54
C VAL A 87 9.36 34.19 -16.81
N VAL A 88 9.38 32.88 -16.60
CA VAL A 88 10.48 32.16 -15.95
C VAL A 88 11.02 31.07 -16.88
N SER A 89 12.32 30.79 -16.77
CA SER A 89 12.92 29.58 -17.33
C SER A 89 12.94 28.53 -16.23
N THR A 90 12.43 27.34 -16.53
CA THR A 90 12.45 26.18 -15.62
C THR A 90 12.98 24.95 -16.36
N GLY A 91 13.28 23.87 -15.62
CA GLY A 91 13.55 22.57 -16.21
C GLY A 91 12.30 21.96 -16.86
N THR A 92 12.43 20.75 -17.39
CA THR A 92 11.30 20.04 -18.01
C THR A 92 10.24 19.71 -16.95
N LEU A 93 9.02 20.18 -17.16
CA LEU A 93 7.85 19.84 -16.35
C LEU A 93 7.24 18.53 -16.85
N ASP A 94 6.74 17.69 -15.94
CA ASP A 94 5.92 16.53 -16.32
C ASP A 94 4.45 16.93 -16.51
N GLY A 95 4.07 18.14 -16.08
CA GLY A 95 2.72 18.69 -16.22
C GLY A 95 1.73 18.18 -15.18
N LYS A 96 2.22 17.53 -14.11
CA LYS A 96 1.39 17.03 -13.01
C LYS A 96 1.32 18.06 -11.88
N PHE A 97 0.43 19.04 -12.02
CA PHE A 97 0.27 20.13 -11.04
C PHE A 97 -0.67 19.79 -9.88
N SER A 98 -0.82 18.51 -9.54
CA SER A 98 -1.49 18.13 -8.30
C SER A 98 -0.49 18.23 -7.14
N PRO A 99 -0.85 18.88 -6.02
CA PRO A 99 0.03 18.89 -4.84
C PRO A 99 0.25 17.49 -4.26
N PHE A 100 -0.64 16.52 -4.55
CA PHE A 100 -0.52 15.15 -4.09
C PHE A 100 0.26 14.24 -5.04
N PHE A 101 0.30 14.54 -6.34
CA PHE A 101 0.77 13.61 -7.39
C PHE A 101 1.78 14.23 -8.38
N ASN A 102 2.40 15.35 -8.01
CA ASN A 102 3.53 15.87 -8.76
C ASN A 102 4.66 14.82 -8.83
N THR A 103 5.38 14.79 -9.95
CA THR A 103 6.45 13.80 -10.19
C THR A 103 7.80 14.42 -10.46
N SER A 104 7.85 15.70 -10.85
CA SER A 104 9.09 16.44 -11.03
C SER A 104 9.26 17.51 -9.96
N ALA A 105 10.51 17.83 -9.62
CA ALA A 105 10.83 18.96 -8.74
C ALA A 105 10.29 20.30 -9.29
N TYR A 106 10.19 20.42 -10.62
CA TYR A 106 9.70 21.63 -11.26
C TYR A 106 8.17 21.77 -11.17
N ASP A 107 7.42 20.66 -11.14
CA ASP A 107 5.99 20.69 -10.82
C ASP A 107 5.76 21.06 -9.34
N VAL A 108 6.64 20.59 -8.43
CA VAL A 108 6.64 21.01 -7.02
C VAL A 108 6.83 22.52 -6.90
N ASP A 109 7.78 23.11 -7.64
CA ASP A 109 8.00 24.56 -7.64
C ASP A 109 6.74 25.33 -8.08
N VAL A 110 6.03 24.83 -9.11
CA VAL A 110 4.79 25.45 -9.60
C VAL A 110 3.66 25.33 -8.58
N THR A 111 3.43 24.13 -8.06
CA THR A 111 2.36 23.87 -7.08
C THR A 111 2.63 24.57 -5.74
N GLY A 112 3.88 24.67 -5.32
CA GLY A 112 4.29 25.38 -4.10
C GLY A 112 3.94 26.88 -4.12
N MET A 113 3.75 27.49 -5.29
CA MET A 113 3.28 28.88 -5.40
C MET A 113 1.78 29.06 -5.14
N THR A 114 1.00 27.98 -5.21
CA THR A 114 -0.47 28.04 -5.09
C THR A 114 -1.01 27.37 -3.82
N GLN A 115 -0.16 26.67 -3.07
CA GLN A 115 -0.54 25.98 -1.84
C GLN A 115 0.06 26.64 -0.59
N ILE A 116 -0.57 26.40 0.56
CA ILE A 116 -0.03 26.77 1.87
C ILE A 116 0.31 25.50 2.66
N GLY A 117 1.51 25.45 3.24
CA GLY A 117 1.92 24.34 4.10
C GLY A 117 1.33 24.46 5.51
N LEU A 118 1.19 23.31 6.21
CA LEU A 118 0.79 23.32 7.62
C LEU A 118 1.81 24.06 8.49
N LEU A 119 3.09 23.79 8.26
CA LEU A 119 4.23 24.47 8.89
C LEU A 119 5.07 25.19 7.84
N TYR A 120 5.74 26.25 8.26
CA TYR A 120 6.80 26.90 7.48
C TYR A 120 8.16 26.42 8.00
N TYR A 121 9.18 26.35 7.16
CA TYR A 121 10.53 25.99 7.58
C TYR A 121 11.47 27.16 7.33
N ASP A 122 12.22 27.55 8.36
CA ASP A 122 13.19 28.63 8.22
C ASP A 122 14.44 28.18 7.44
N LYS A 123 15.40 29.10 7.27
CA LYS A 123 16.67 28.84 6.57
C LYS A 123 17.54 27.73 7.19
N THR A 124 17.24 27.32 8.42
CA THR A 124 17.93 26.23 9.14
C THR A 124 17.13 24.92 9.09
N GLY A 125 15.95 24.93 8.48
CA GLY A 125 15.03 23.80 8.46
C GLY A 125 14.24 23.64 9.75
N ALA A 126 14.22 24.64 10.64
CA ALA A 126 13.42 24.59 11.85
C ALA A 126 11.95 24.92 11.54
N PRO A 127 10.99 24.11 12.00
CA PRO A 127 9.57 24.38 11.80
C PRO A 127 9.13 25.66 12.54
N GLN A 128 8.31 26.44 11.86
CA GLN A 128 7.75 27.70 12.33
C GLN A 128 6.23 27.68 12.15
N ALA A 129 5.54 28.24 13.12
CA ALA A 129 4.12 28.56 13.09
C ALA A 129 3.93 29.95 13.70
N GLY A 130 2.85 30.62 13.35
CA GLY A 130 2.57 31.98 13.82
C GLY A 130 1.86 32.79 12.77
N VAL A 131 1.18 33.85 13.19
CA VAL A 131 0.49 34.78 12.29
C VAL A 131 1.43 35.31 11.20
N GLU A 132 2.68 35.63 11.57
CA GLU A 132 3.72 36.21 10.71
C GLU A 132 4.34 35.26 9.67
N TYR A 133 4.17 33.96 9.81
CA TYR A 133 4.75 32.96 8.91
C TYR A 133 3.77 32.52 7.82
N PRO A 134 4.21 32.19 6.60
CA PRO A 134 3.35 31.69 5.53
C PRO A 134 3.00 30.21 5.72
N SER A 135 2.41 29.89 6.87
CA SER A 135 1.93 28.58 7.29
C SER A 135 0.45 28.65 7.66
N PHE A 136 -0.25 27.51 7.58
CA PHE A 136 -1.62 27.42 8.06
C PHE A 136 -1.70 27.29 9.59
N ALA A 137 -0.71 26.67 10.23
CA ALA A 137 -0.62 26.64 11.69
C ALA A 137 -0.32 28.04 12.25
N TYR A 138 -1.14 28.44 13.22
CA TYR A 138 -0.92 29.57 14.11
C TYR A 138 0.06 29.20 15.23
N GLU A 139 -0.07 28.01 15.79
CA GLU A 139 0.80 27.49 16.85
C GLU A 139 0.94 25.97 16.67
N TYR A 140 2.07 25.41 17.11
CA TYR A 140 2.19 23.97 17.26
C TYR A 140 2.94 23.62 18.54
N THR A 141 2.58 22.49 19.14
CA THR A 141 3.29 21.91 20.28
C THR A 141 3.66 20.47 19.99
N GLN A 142 4.76 20.02 20.60
CA GLN A 142 5.22 18.63 20.56
C GLN A 142 5.46 18.17 22.00
N GLU A 143 4.76 17.12 22.39
CA GLU A 143 4.90 16.48 23.70
C GLU A 143 5.43 15.07 23.50
N VAL A 144 6.51 14.71 24.20
CA VAL A 144 7.08 13.35 24.15
C VAL A 144 6.86 12.70 25.51
N ALA A 145 6.28 11.50 25.52
CA ALA A 145 6.09 10.74 26.74
C ALA A 145 7.43 10.45 27.42
N ALA A 146 7.46 10.42 28.76
CA ALA A 146 8.70 10.26 29.53
C ALA A 146 9.46 8.95 29.22
N ASP A 147 8.75 7.91 28.78
CA ASP A 147 9.30 6.63 28.37
C ASP A 147 9.68 6.55 26.87
N ASN A 148 9.51 7.66 26.13
CA ASN A 148 9.69 7.76 24.68
C ASN A 148 8.80 6.81 23.86
N SER A 149 7.69 6.33 24.43
CA SER A 149 6.76 5.43 23.71
C SER A 149 5.92 6.16 22.67
N THR A 150 5.54 7.41 22.94
CA THR A 150 4.59 8.18 22.15
C THR A 150 5.03 9.64 22.08
N SER A 151 4.72 10.29 20.95
CA SER A 151 4.81 11.75 20.81
C SER A 151 3.48 12.29 20.29
N THR A 152 2.99 13.37 20.89
CA THR A 152 1.75 14.05 20.53
C THR A 152 2.09 15.40 19.91
N TYR A 153 1.53 15.68 18.73
CA TYR A 153 1.66 16.96 18.04
C TYR A 153 0.30 17.64 17.99
N THR A 154 0.21 18.86 18.51
CA THR A 154 -1.02 19.66 18.48
C THR A 154 -0.79 20.87 17.59
N PHE A 155 -1.73 21.13 16.68
CA PHE A 155 -1.70 22.29 15.79
C PHE A 155 -2.93 23.17 16.03
N VAL A 156 -2.71 24.45 16.30
CA VAL A 156 -3.75 25.48 16.27
C VAL A 156 -3.73 26.11 14.89
N LEU A 157 -4.87 26.13 14.20
CA LEU A 157 -4.96 26.61 12.81
C LEU A 157 -5.41 28.07 12.76
N LYS A 158 -4.94 28.80 11.76
CA LYS A 158 -5.34 30.20 11.52
C LYS A 158 -6.80 30.31 11.12
N ASN A 159 -7.47 31.32 11.63
CA ASN A 159 -8.84 31.67 11.27
C ASN A 159 -8.89 32.46 9.95
N GLY A 160 -9.98 32.26 9.20
CA GLY A 160 -10.28 33.07 8.01
C GLY A 160 -9.39 32.81 6.80
N ILE A 161 -8.66 31.70 6.77
CA ILE A 161 -7.99 31.20 5.56
C ILE A 161 -9.04 30.53 4.67
N THR A 162 -9.06 30.86 3.39
CA THR A 162 -9.98 30.29 2.40
C THR A 162 -9.23 29.69 1.23
N PHE A 163 -9.85 28.71 0.58
CA PHE A 163 -9.46 28.27 -0.75
C PHE A 163 -9.72 29.40 -1.79
N SER A 164 -9.25 29.17 -3.02
CA SER A 164 -9.39 30.13 -4.11
C SER A 164 -10.84 30.38 -4.56
N ASP A 165 -11.76 29.47 -4.24
CA ASP A 165 -13.20 29.60 -4.48
C ASP A 165 -13.94 30.31 -3.34
N GLY A 166 -13.24 30.63 -2.24
CA GLY A 166 -13.78 31.32 -1.07
C GLY A 166 -14.25 30.40 0.06
N GLU A 167 -14.22 29.07 -0.12
CA GLU A 167 -14.57 28.16 0.97
C GLU A 167 -13.51 28.18 2.08
N PRO A 168 -13.90 28.20 3.38
CA PRO A 168 -12.95 28.19 4.48
C PRO A 168 -12.11 26.91 4.52
N VAL A 169 -10.81 27.06 4.76
CA VAL A 169 -9.91 25.93 5.06
C VAL A 169 -10.07 25.57 6.54
N SER A 170 -10.13 24.28 6.83
CA SER A 170 -10.39 23.73 8.16
C SER A 170 -9.43 22.60 8.54
N ALA A 171 -9.55 22.11 9.77
CA ALA A 171 -8.84 20.90 10.20
C ALA A 171 -9.20 19.66 9.37
N LYS A 172 -10.40 19.62 8.77
CA LYS A 172 -10.82 18.51 7.90
C LYS A 172 -9.98 18.43 6.63
N ASP A 173 -9.51 19.55 6.11
CA ASP A 173 -8.69 19.60 4.89
C ASP A 173 -7.25 19.15 5.15
N VAL A 174 -6.73 19.46 6.34
CA VAL A 174 -5.46 18.91 6.84
C VAL A 174 -5.57 17.39 6.98
N LEU A 175 -6.66 16.92 7.61
CA LEU A 175 -6.92 15.50 7.80
C LEU A 175 -7.12 14.77 6.46
N PHE A 176 -7.87 15.36 5.53
CA PHE A 176 -8.04 14.86 4.16
C PHE A 176 -6.68 14.68 3.47
N SER A 177 -5.80 15.67 3.58
CA SER A 177 -4.46 15.59 2.99
C SER A 177 -3.65 14.42 3.57
N ILE A 178 -3.73 14.19 4.89
CA ILE A 178 -3.09 13.05 5.55
C ILE A 178 -3.67 11.72 5.03
N TYR A 179 -4.99 11.62 4.88
CA TYR A 179 -5.63 10.43 4.36
C TYR A 179 -5.22 10.15 2.91
N VAL A 180 -5.16 11.15 2.03
CA VAL A 180 -4.70 10.97 0.65
C VAL A 180 -3.29 10.40 0.61
N TYR A 181 -2.35 10.93 1.40
CA TYR A 181 -0.97 10.40 1.45
C TYR A 181 -0.84 9.04 2.13
N SER A 182 -1.87 8.62 2.87
CA SER A 182 -1.89 7.35 3.60
C SER A 182 -2.74 6.30 2.89
N ASP A 183 -3.43 6.66 1.80
CA ASP A 183 -4.35 5.80 1.07
C ASP A 183 -3.60 4.57 0.54
N PRO A 184 -4.14 3.35 0.70
CA PRO A 184 -3.51 2.13 0.19
C PRO A 184 -3.23 2.15 -1.32
N MET A 185 -4.03 2.89 -2.09
CA MET A 185 -3.91 3.05 -3.54
C MET A 185 -3.11 4.29 -3.94
N TYR A 186 -2.56 5.05 -2.98
CA TYR A 186 -1.72 6.20 -3.28
C TYR A 186 -0.46 5.78 -4.05
N ASP A 187 -0.32 6.27 -5.27
CA ASP A 187 0.77 5.98 -6.21
C ASP A 187 1.70 7.19 -6.45
N GLY A 188 1.55 8.25 -5.64
CA GLY A 188 2.40 9.44 -5.71
C GLY A 188 3.73 9.29 -4.96
N ALA A 189 4.53 10.34 -4.98
CA ALA A 189 5.92 10.31 -4.47
C ALA A 189 6.05 10.41 -2.93
N SER A 190 4.97 10.73 -2.20
CA SER A 190 5.02 10.89 -0.75
C SER A 190 5.20 9.55 -0.03
N THR A 191 6.07 9.54 1.00
CA THR A 191 6.25 8.40 1.89
C THR A 191 5.57 8.60 3.24
N TYR A 192 4.56 9.48 3.34
CA TYR A 192 3.91 9.82 4.61
C TYR A 192 3.38 8.60 5.37
N TYR A 193 2.94 7.59 4.62
CA TYR A 193 2.44 6.32 5.14
C TYR A 193 3.48 5.52 5.96
N THR A 194 4.78 5.88 5.91
CA THR A 194 5.83 5.22 6.72
C THR A 194 5.98 5.83 8.12
N MET A 195 5.22 6.89 8.43
CA MET A 195 5.27 7.53 9.73
C MET A 195 4.64 6.61 10.79
N ASN A 196 5.20 6.61 12.01
CA ASN A 196 4.69 5.84 13.15
C ASN A 196 3.49 6.54 13.81
N ILE A 197 2.46 6.82 13.02
CA ILE A 197 1.20 7.41 13.49
C ILE A 197 0.30 6.28 14.00
N GLN A 198 -0.31 6.48 15.16
CA GLN A 198 -1.28 5.51 15.71
C GLN A 198 -2.45 5.33 14.73
N GLY A 199 -2.82 4.09 14.42
CA GLY A 199 -3.87 3.78 13.44
C GLY A 199 -3.39 3.76 11.98
N MET A 200 -2.12 4.09 11.68
CA MET A 200 -1.61 4.10 10.31
C MET A 200 -1.62 2.70 9.69
N SER A 201 -1.16 1.69 10.42
CA SER A 201 -1.11 0.31 9.93
C SER A 201 -2.50 -0.23 9.66
N GLU A 202 -3.44 0.03 10.57
CA GLU A 202 -4.85 -0.31 10.48
C GLU A 202 -5.50 0.34 9.26
N TYR A 203 -5.25 1.65 9.05
CA TYR A 203 -5.75 2.37 7.89
C TYR A 203 -5.15 1.83 6.59
N LYS A 204 -3.84 1.61 6.51
CA LYS A 204 -3.20 1.09 5.30
C LYS A 204 -3.66 -0.32 4.93
N LEU A 205 -3.84 -1.17 5.93
CA LEU A 205 -4.24 -2.56 5.75
C LEU A 205 -5.76 -2.72 5.76
N GLN A 206 -6.51 -1.62 5.93
CA GLN A 206 -7.97 -1.57 5.98
C GLN A 206 -8.55 -2.60 6.96
N THR A 207 -7.91 -2.78 8.12
CA THR A 207 -8.25 -3.82 9.09
C THR A 207 -8.09 -3.34 10.54
N SER A 208 -8.64 -4.07 11.50
CA SER A 208 -8.59 -3.69 12.92
C SER A 208 -7.25 -4.05 13.57
N ALA A 209 -6.90 -3.33 14.64
CA ALA A 209 -5.74 -3.65 15.46
C ALA A 209 -5.79 -5.09 16.00
N GLU A 210 -6.97 -5.57 16.38
CA GLU A 210 -7.20 -6.94 16.85
C GLU A 210 -6.86 -7.99 15.76
N THR A 211 -7.28 -7.73 14.51
CA THR A 211 -6.94 -8.62 13.39
C THR A 211 -5.44 -8.61 13.11
N LEU A 212 -4.77 -7.47 13.23
CA LEU A 212 -3.31 -7.39 13.10
C LEU A 212 -2.59 -8.17 14.19
N GLU A 213 -3.03 -8.04 15.45
CA GLU A 213 -2.47 -8.80 16.58
C GLU A 213 -2.69 -10.32 16.40
N MET A 214 -3.87 -10.73 15.92
CA MET A 214 -4.17 -12.12 15.60
C MET A 214 -3.23 -12.66 14.52
N VAL A 215 -3.07 -11.94 13.40
CA VAL A 215 -2.17 -12.33 12.31
C VAL A 215 -0.73 -12.41 12.80
N ASP A 216 -0.27 -11.43 13.60
CA ASP A 216 1.07 -11.45 14.19
C ASP A 216 1.28 -12.68 15.11
N ALA A 217 0.27 -13.05 15.88
CA ALA A 217 0.31 -14.24 16.75
C ALA A 217 0.38 -15.54 15.93
N ILE A 218 -0.42 -15.68 14.86
CA ILE A 218 -0.39 -16.84 13.96
C ILE A 218 0.97 -16.95 13.27
N LEU A 219 1.49 -15.84 12.73
CA LEU A 219 2.80 -15.81 12.07
C LEU A 219 3.97 -16.11 13.02
N ALA A 220 3.84 -15.72 14.30
CA ALA A 220 4.82 -16.04 15.32
C ALA A 220 4.80 -17.53 15.70
N ALA A 221 3.62 -18.16 15.71
CA ALA A 221 3.46 -19.60 15.93
C ALA A 221 3.99 -20.41 14.73
N GLY A 222 3.79 -19.88 13.51
CA GLY A 222 4.24 -20.49 12.27
C GLY A 222 3.33 -21.63 11.80
N VAL A 223 3.78 -22.35 10.77
CA VAL A 223 3.18 -23.58 10.25
C VAL A 223 4.33 -24.52 9.86
N SER A 224 4.10 -25.83 9.98
CA SER A 224 5.05 -26.87 9.62
C SER A 224 4.32 -28.06 8.97
N GLY A 225 5.00 -29.19 8.81
CA GLY A 225 4.43 -30.39 8.20
C GLY A 225 4.87 -30.58 6.75
N GLU A 226 4.36 -31.65 6.15
CA GLU A 226 4.64 -32.05 4.77
C GLU A 226 3.56 -31.53 3.82
N ALA A 227 3.85 -31.48 2.52
CA ALA A 227 2.89 -31.05 1.51
C ALA A 227 1.56 -31.85 1.61
N GLY A 228 0.43 -31.11 1.66
CA GLY A 228 -0.91 -31.69 1.83
C GLY A 228 -1.27 -32.11 3.26
N ALA A 229 -0.35 -31.94 4.23
CA ALA A 229 -0.58 -32.24 5.64
C ALA A 229 0.03 -31.15 6.55
N PRO A 230 -0.53 -29.91 6.53
CA PRO A 230 -0.05 -28.84 7.38
C PRO A 230 -0.27 -29.16 8.86
N GLU A 231 0.77 -28.94 9.66
CA GLU A 231 0.72 -28.93 11.11
C GLU A 231 0.66 -27.48 11.58
N ILE A 232 -0.51 -27.07 12.11
CA ILE A 232 -0.77 -25.71 12.57
C ILE A 232 -0.69 -25.70 14.09
N PRO A 233 0.37 -25.11 14.69
CA PRO A 233 0.49 -25.00 16.15
C PRO A 233 -0.52 -24.00 16.72
N GLU A 234 -0.84 -24.14 18.01
CA GLU A 234 -1.68 -23.17 18.73
C GLU A 234 -1.01 -21.79 18.78
N ALA A 235 -1.71 -20.77 18.29
CA ALA A 235 -1.31 -19.37 18.40
C ALA A 235 -1.90 -18.73 19.66
N ALA A 236 -1.08 -17.98 20.41
CA ALA A 236 -1.50 -17.41 21.69
C ALA A 236 -2.64 -16.40 21.51
N GLY A 237 -3.79 -16.66 22.12
CA GLY A 237 -4.97 -15.79 22.07
C GLY A 237 -5.79 -15.91 20.78
N VAL A 238 -5.50 -16.90 19.94
CA VAL A 238 -6.18 -17.13 18.65
C VAL A 238 -6.83 -18.52 18.67
N SER A 239 -8.00 -18.67 18.05
CA SER A 239 -8.65 -19.97 17.94
C SER A 239 -7.95 -20.87 16.91
N ALA A 240 -8.12 -22.19 17.04
CA ALA A 240 -7.63 -23.13 16.03
C ALA A 240 -8.28 -22.89 14.66
N GLU A 241 -9.59 -22.58 14.64
CA GLU A 241 -10.34 -22.28 13.42
C GLU A 241 -9.78 -21.05 12.69
N ASP A 242 -9.42 -19.98 13.41
CA ASP A 242 -8.83 -18.79 12.81
C ASP A 242 -7.43 -19.06 12.24
N SER A 243 -6.66 -19.91 12.92
CA SER A 243 -5.32 -20.32 12.47
C SER A 243 -5.41 -21.21 11.22
N GLU A 244 -6.35 -22.15 11.20
CA GLU A 244 -6.67 -22.99 10.03
C GLU A 244 -7.13 -22.14 8.84
N LYS A 245 -8.02 -21.18 9.08
CA LYS A 245 -8.50 -20.28 8.04
C LYS A 245 -7.37 -19.43 7.45
N PHE A 246 -6.50 -18.88 8.29
CA PHE A 246 -5.35 -18.08 7.83
C PHE A 246 -4.43 -18.90 6.92
N TRP A 247 -4.04 -20.11 7.34
CA TRP A 247 -3.16 -20.97 6.57
C TRP A 247 -3.86 -21.64 5.38
N GLY A 248 -5.20 -21.74 5.39
CA GLY A 248 -6.00 -22.24 4.27
C GLY A 248 -5.87 -21.38 3.00
N TYR A 249 -5.44 -20.12 3.11
CA TYR A 249 -5.16 -19.26 1.94
C TYR A 249 -3.80 -19.54 1.27
N MET A 250 -3.00 -20.44 1.84
CA MET A 250 -1.66 -20.75 1.34
C MET A 250 -1.70 -21.28 -0.10
N ASP A 251 -2.65 -22.16 -0.42
CA ASP A 251 -2.70 -22.78 -1.75
C ASP A 251 -3.08 -21.76 -2.82
N GLU A 252 -4.10 -20.93 -2.59
CA GLU A 252 -4.50 -19.89 -3.54
C GLU A 252 -3.38 -18.87 -3.79
N ALA A 253 -2.74 -18.39 -2.71
CA ALA A 253 -1.64 -17.45 -2.83
C ALA A 253 -0.41 -18.06 -3.50
N GLY A 254 -0.16 -19.34 -3.22
CA GLY A 254 0.93 -20.12 -3.80
C GLY A 254 0.80 -20.29 -5.31
N VAL A 255 -0.41 -20.58 -5.81
CA VAL A 255 -0.68 -20.66 -7.26
C VAL A 255 -0.40 -19.32 -7.96
N ILE A 256 -0.84 -18.20 -7.37
CA ILE A 256 -0.60 -16.87 -7.94
C ILE A 256 0.90 -16.57 -8.01
N PHE A 257 1.64 -16.90 -6.96
CA PHE A 257 3.09 -16.72 -6.94
C PHE A 257 3.82 -17.61 -7.95
N ALA A 258 3.42 -18.88 -8.08
CA ALA A 258 3.97 -19.76 -9.10
C ALA A 258 3.74 -19.18 -10.50
N GLN A 259 2.58 -18.55 -10.75
CA GLN A 259 2.31 -17.85 -12.00
C GLN A 259 3.22 -16.63 -12.20
N GLU A 260 3.49 -15.83 -11.15
CA GLU A 260 4.44 -14.71 -11.24
C GLU A 260 5.85 -15.19 -11.63
N ILE A 261 6.29 -16.33 -11.10
CA ILE A 261 7.56 -16.95 -11.51
C ILE A 261 7.51 -17.37 -12.97
N ILE A 262 6.45 -18.06 -13.41
CA ILE A 262 6.28 -18.47 -14.81
C ILE A 262 6.39 -17.25 -15.74
N ASP A 263 5.65 -16.18 -15.43
CA ASP A 263 5.64 -14.97 -16.24
C ASP A 263 7.02 -14.29 -16.26
N TYR A 264 7.67 -14.20 -15.10
CA TYR A 264 9.01 -13.63 -15.00
C TYR A 264 10.04 -14.43 -15.81
N VAL A 265 10.03 -15.76 -15.71
CA VAL A 265 10.94 -16.63 -16.44
C VAL A 265 10.75 -16.46 -17.95
N ASN A 266 9.51 -16.50 -18.42
CA ASN A 266 9.22 -16.40 -19.85
C ASN A 266 9.56 -15.00 -20.41
N ASN A 267 9.42 -13.94 -19.62
CA ASN A 267 9.75 -12.58 -20.05
C ASN A 267 11.26 -12.28 -20.07
N ASN A 268 12.04 -12.91 -19.19
CA ASN A 268 13.45 -12.55 -18.99
C ASN A 268 14.44 -13.63 -19.46
N TYR A 269 14.01 -14.89 -19.58
CA TYR A 269 14.89 -16.04 -19.80
C TYR A 269 14.51 -16.90 -21.01
N ALA A 270 13.61 -16.46 -21.88
CA ALA A 270 13.25 -17.18 -23.11
C ALA A 270 14.45 -17.57 -24.00
N GLY A 271 15.58 -16.86 -23.89
CA GLY A 271 16.81 -17.20 -24.60
C GLY A 271 17.44 -18.55 -24.22
N TYR A 272 17.09 -19.11 -23.05
CA TYR A 272 17.62 -20.39 -22.56
C TYR A 272 16.81 -21.61 -23.00
N ILE A 273 15.66 -21.42 -23.65
CA ILE A 273 14.75 -22.52 -24.05
C ILE A 273 15.49 -23.54 -24.92
N ALA A 274 16.26 -23.09 -25.90
CA ALA A 274 16.95 -24.00 -26.83
C ALA A 274 18.02 -24.89 -26.15
N ASP A 275 18.61 -24.41 -25.06
CA ASP A 275 19.71 -25.11 -24.36
C ASP A 275 19.21 -25.96 -23.19
N MET A 276 18.14 -25.53 -22.51
CA MET A 276 17.68 -26.15 -21.26
C MET A 276 16.31 -26.82 -21.37
N PHE A 277 15.57 -26.58 -22.45
CA PHE A 277 14.21 -27.10 -22.63
C PHE A 277 13.99 -27.77 -23.99
N ALA A 278 15.07 -28.27 -24.61
CA ALA A 278 14.99 -29.11 -25.79
C ALA A 278 14.16 -30.38 -25.50
N PRO A 279 13.35 -30.89 -26.45
CA PRO A 279 13.32 -30.53 -27.88
C PRO A 279 12.43 -29.34 -28.25
N TYR A 280 11.77 -28.67 -27.28
CA TYR A 280 10.83 -27.58 -27.56
C TYR A 280 11.54 -26.30 -28.02
N THR A 281 10.95 -25.64 -29.02
CA THR A 281 11.45 -24.36 -29.56
C THR A 281 10.87 -23.16 -28.80
N PRO A 282 11.53 -21.99 -28.83
CA PRO A 282 10.98 -20.77 -28.24
C PRO A 282 9.59 -20.41 -28.76
N GLU A 283 9.33 -20.66 -30.04
CA GLU A 283 8.03 -20.42 -30.66
C GLU A 283 6.93 -21.35 -30.13
N GLU A 284 7.25 -22.63 -29.90
CA GLU A 284 6.32 -23.60 -29.31
C GLU A 284 6.02 -23.25 -27.84
N VAL A 285 7.05 -22.91 -27.07
CA VAL A 285 6.89 -22.49 -25.67
C VAL A 285 6.03 -21.23 -25.56
N ALA A 286 6.29 -20.21 -26.39
CA ALA A 286 5.49 -18.98 -26.37
C ALA A 286 4.00 -19.22 -26.69
N ALA A 287 3.68 -20.27 -27.44
CA ALA A 287 2.33 -20.61 -27.88
C ALA A 287 1.55 -21.52 -26.92
N SER A 288 2.17 -22.10 -25.89
CA SER A 288 1.54 -23.06 -24.98
C SER A 288 1.80 -22.70 -23.52
N ASP A 289 0.75 -22.42 -22.76
CA ASP A 289 0.87 -22.10 -21.34
C ASP A 289 1.43 -23.29 -20.53
N THR A 290 1.17 -24.52 -20.97
CA THR A 290 1.78 -25.72 -20.40
C THR A 290 3.29 -25.77 -20.62
N LEU A 291 3.76 -25.42 -21.82
CA LEU A 291 5.19 -25.35 -22.09
C LEU A 291 5.84 -24.18 -21.35
N LYS A 292 5.16 -23.04 -21.19
CA LYS A 292 5.65 -21.92 -20.37
C LYS A 292 5.82 -22.32 -18.90
N ALA A 293 4.83 -23.03 -18.36
CA ALA A 293 4.87 -23.50 -16.97
C ALA A 293 5.99 -24.53 -16.76
N ALA A 294 6.06 -25.55 -17.61
CA ALA A 294 7.11 -26.56 -17.56
C ALA A 294 8.52 -25.95 -17.75
N PHE A 295 8.67 -24.99 -18.68
CA PHE A 295 9.94 -24.25 -18.83
C PHE A 295 10.30 -23.46 -17.57
N GLY A 296 9.32 -22.78 -16.96
CA GLY A 296 9.47 -22.12 -15.66
C GLY A 296 10.02 -23.07 -14.59
N MET A 297 9.38 -24.23 -14.47
CA MET A 297 9.79 -25.29 -13.55
C MET A 297 11.22 -25.78 -13.83
N VAL A 298 11.58 -26.08 -15.08
CA VAL A 298 12.94 -26.53 -15.43
C VAL A 298 13.99 -25.48 -15.10
N MET A 299 13.75 -24.22 -15.45
CA MET A 299 14.67 -23.11 -15.20
C MET A 299 14.98 -22.94 -13.70
N TRP A 300 13.99 -23.18 -12.85
CA TRP A 300 14.08 -23.04 -11.39
C TRP A 300 14.33 -24.38 -10.68
N GLY A 301 14.66 -25.44 -11.41
CA GLY A 301 15.07 -26.72 -10.84
C GLY A 301 13.92 -27.59 -10.29
N PHE A 302 12.69 -27.32 -10.68
CA PHE A 302 11.48 -28.08 -10.31
C PHE A 302 11.06 -29.12 -11.36
N GLY A 303 11.94 -29.41 -12.31
CA GLY A 303 11.74 -30.51 -13.24
C GLY A 303 12.82 -30.58 -14.29
N GLU A 304 12.70 -31.58 -15.14
CA GLU A 304 13.60 -31.84 -16.25
C GLU A 304 12.79 -32.31 -17.47
N VAL A 305 13.29 -32.01 -18.66
CA VAL A 305 12.74 -32.50 -19.92
C VAL A 305 13.69 -33.52 -20.53
N ALA A 306 13.15 -34.66 -20.95
CA ALA A 306 13.91 -35.70 -21.63
C ALA A 306 14.01 -35.43 -23.14
N GLU A 307 14.92 -36.12 -23.83
CA GLU A 307 15.14 -35.96 -25.27
C GLU A 307 13.88 -36.26 -26.12
N ASP A 308 12.96 -37.08 -25.60
CA ASP A 308 11.69 -37.41 -26.25
C ASP A 308 10.58 -36.36 -26.01
N GLY A 309 10.88 -35.31 -25.24
CA GLY A 309 9.95 -34.23 -24.90
C GLY A 309 9.07 -34.52 -23.68
N SER A 310 9.20 -35.68 -23.03
CA SER A 310 8.53 -35.94 -21.76
C SER A 310 9.12 -35.06 -20.65
N PHE A 311 8.25 -34.56 -19.78
CA PHE A 311 8.64 -33.75 -18.63
C PHE A 311 8.49 -34.55 -17.35
N THR A 312 9.47 -34.47 -16.46
CA THR A 312 9.40 -35.04 -15.11
C THR A 312 9.59 -33.92 -14.10
N ASP A 313 8.64 -33.77 -13.18
CA ASP A 313 8.72 -32.75 -12.14
C ASP A 313 9.65 -33.17 -10.98
N ALA A 314 9.94 -32.26 -10.05
CA ALA A 314 10.81 -32.54 -8.91
C ALA A 314 10.23 -33.55 -7.91
N LEU A 315 8.92 -33.80 -7.95
CA LEU A 315 8.24 -34.83 -7.16
C LEU A 315 8.27 -36.21 -7.85
N GLY A 316 8.77 -36.30 -9.08
CA GLY A 316 8.91 -37.54 -9.85
C GLY A 316 7.68 -37.91 -10.68
N ASN A 317 6.71 -37.00 -10.84
CA ASN A 317 5.58 -37.19 -11.74
C ASN A 317 6.01 -36.94 -13.18
N SER A 318 5.55 -37.77 -14.11
CA SER A 318 5.89 -37.67 -15.53
C SER A 318 4.68 -37.24 -16.35
N TYR A 319 4.91 -36.32 -17.30
CA TYR A 319 3.90 -35.67 -18.11
C TYR A 319 4.26 -35.77 -19.59
N ASP A 320 3.27 -36.12 -20.42
CA ASP A 320 3.29 -35.88 -21.85
C ASP A 320 2.78 -34.46 -22.11
N LEU A 321 3.66 -33.49 -22.33
CA LEU A 321 3.29 -32.08 -22.47
C LEU A 321 2.41 -31.78 -23.70
N ALA A 322 2.18 -32.75 -24.59
CA ALA A 322 1.21 -32.63 -25.68
C ALA A 322 -0.23 -33.03 -25.27
N ALA A 323 -0.38 -33.81 -24.18
CA ALA A 323 -1.66 -34.36 -23.73
C ALA A 323 -2.04 -33.93 -22.31
N ASP A 324 -1.05 -33.76 -21.44
CA ASP A 324 -1.19 -33.40 -20.03
C ASP A 324 -1.05 -31.89 -19.84
N THR A 325 -1.63 -31.40 -18.74
CA THR A 325 -1.53 -29.99 -18.35
C THR A 325 -0.51 -29.85 -17.22
N VAL A 326 0.49 -29.02 -17.46
CA VAL A 326 1.33 -28.41 -16.42
C VAL A 326 0.93 -26.96 -16.31
N ASP A 327 0.68 -26.47 -15.10
CA ASP A 327 0.26 -25.11 -14.83
C ASP A 327 0.85 -24.61 -13.51
N ALA A 328 0.45 -23.40 -13.09
CA ALA A 328 0.90 -22.82 -11.84
C ALA A 328 0.51 -23.63 -10.59
N SER A 329 -0.55 -24.45 -10.66
CA SER A 329 -0.95 -25.34 -9.55
C SER A 329 0.03 -26.50 -9.41
N VAL A 330 0.37 -27.16 -10.53
CA VAL A 330 1.40 -28.21 -10.55
C VAL A 330 2.74 -27.66 -10.07
N TYR A 331 3.08 -26.44 -10.48
CA TYR A 331 4.31 -25.80 -10.02
C TYR A 331 4.25 -25.49 -8.52
N TRP A 332 3.15 -24.93 -8.00
CA TRP A 332 2.99 -24.70 -6.57
C TRP A 332 3.13 -25.99 -5.75
N GLU A 333 2.52 -27.10 -6.20
CA GLU A 333 2.65 -28.43 -5.58
C GLU A 333 4.12 -28.87 -5.50
N ASN A 334 4.91 -28.60 -6.54
CA ASN A 334 6.35 -28.90 -6.55
C ASN A 334 7.15 -28.01 -5.60
N ILE A 335 6.82 -26.71 -5.51
CA ILE A 335 7.45 -25.76 -4.58
C ILE A 335 7.18 -26.20 -3.13
N ILE A 336 5.92 -26.44 -2.78
CA ILE A 336 5.54 -26.85 -1.42
C ILE A 336 6.00 -28.28 -1.11
N GLY A 337 6.06 -29.17 -2.10
CA GLY A 337 6.61 -30.52 -1.93
C GLY A 337 8.12 -30.52 -1.68
N SER A 338 8.85 -29.54 -2.22
CA SER A 338 10.30 -29.42 -2.04
C SER A 338 10.69 -28.75 -0.72
N TYR A 339 9.93 -27.74 -0.29
CA TYR A 339 10.26 -26.91 0.88
C TYR A 339 9.34 -27.12 2.09
N GLY A 340 8.28 -27.90 1.95
CA GLY A 340 7.18 -27.94 2.91
C GLY A 340 6.61 -26.54 3.13
N TYR A 341 6.24 -26.24 4.37
CA TYR A 341 5.80 -24.91 4.77
C TYR A 341 6.95 -24.01 5.28
N ASN A 342 8.20 -24.29 4.90
CA ASN A 342 9.33 -23.44 5.29
C ASN A 342 9.28 -22.12 4.51
N LEU A 343 8.95 -21.02 5.21
CA LEU A 343 8.86 -19.67 4.63
C LEU A 343 10.14 -18.84 4.81
N SER A 344 11.28 -19.47 5.14
CA SER A 344 12.53 -18.74 5.33
C SER A 344 13.05 -18.13 4.01
N ASP A 345 13.68 -16.95 4.09
CA ASP A 345 14.37 -16.32 2.96
C ASP A 345 15.71 -17.01 2.61
N ALA A 346 16.20 -17.93 3.46
CA ALA A 346 17.52 -18.52 3.32
C ALA A 346 17.50 -19.86 2.58
N ASP A 347 16.45 -20.66 2.81
CA ASP A 347 16.34 -22.05 2.35
C ASP A 347 14.87 -22.53 2.25
N GLY A 348 13.91 -21.62 2.24
CA GLY A 348 12.48 -21.92 2.16
C GLY A 348 11.84 -21.42 0.87
N ILE A 349 10.50 -21.50 0.79
CA ILE A 349 9.68 -21.06 -0.35
C ILE A 349 10.03 -19.62 -0.78
N ASN A 350 10.27 -18.75 0.19
CA ASN A 350 10.62 -17.37 -0.08
C ASN A 350 11.97 -17.23 -0.78
N TYR A 351 12.83 -18.25 -0.85
CA TYR A 351 14.08 -18.19 -1.62
C TYR A 351 13.84 -18.16 -3.14
N GLU A 352 12.75 -18.75 -3.64
CA GLU A 352 12.44 -18.96 -5.06
C GLU A 352 12.05 -17.68 -5.84
N LYS A 353 12.42 -16.49 -5.33
CA LYS A 353 11.95 -15.19 -5.81
C LYS A 353 12.26 -14.96 -7.29
N ALA A 354 11.26 -14.42 -8.00
CA ALA A 354 11.40 -13.70 -9.27
C ALA A 354 12.06 -12.32 -9.08
#